data_AF-A0A947X9B1-F1
#
_entry.id   AF-A0A947X9B1-F1
#
_cell.length_a   1.000
_cell.length_b   1.000
_cell.length_c   1.000
_cell.angle_alpha   90.00
_cell.angle_beta   90.00
_cell.angle_gamma   90.00
#
_symmetry.space_group_name_H-M   'P 1'
#
loop_
_entity.id
_entity.type
_entity.pdbx_description
1 polymer ?
#
loop_
_entity_poly.entity_id
_entity_poly.type
_entity_poly.pdbx_seq_one_letter_code
_entity_poly.pdbx_strand_id
1 'polypeptide(L)'
;MKAKPKLSISKLCQEAHFFAKRESKHNAPSLFGVTDGKAVGTYFEHKFRNYLYEKYDFTAGSSASGIDFPQLNVDMKVTSIKQPQSSCPYKSARQKIFGLGYSLLVFVYEKTDNEKFKTGQLKILHSIFVKKEKTGDFQTTTGLRKIVENNGNTDDIIAFLNERMLPVDDIEAEKLAQELTKNPPGIGYLTISNALQWRL
;
A
#
# COMPACT_ATOMS: atom_id res chain seq x y z
N MET A 1 -6.91 -7.74 35.68
CA MET A 1 -6.09 -7.47 34.48
C MET A 1 -6.38 -6.06 34.00
N LYS A 2 -5.38 -5.23 33.70
CA LYS A 2 -5.61 -3.90 33.11
C LYS A 2 -6.12 -4.08 31.67
N ALA A 3 -7.16 -3.32 31.30
CA ALA A 3 -7.64 -3.28 29.92
C ALA A 3 -6.54 -2.76 28.99
N LYS A 4 -6.40 -3.37 27.81
CA LYS A 4 -5.44 -2.92 26.79
C LYS A 4 -5.94 -1.62 26.16
N PRO A 5 -5.06 -0.64 25.88
CA PRO A 5 -5.46 0.57 25.17
C PRO A 5 -5.88 0.27 23.72
N LYS A 6 -6.78 1.07 23.17
CA LYS A 6 -7.15 0.98 21.76
C LYS A 6 -5.97 1.37 20.86
N LEU A 7 -5.80 0.64 19.76
CA LEU A 7 -4.83 0.99 18.73
C LEU A 7 -5.29 2.24 17.96
N SER A 8 -4.39 3.20 17.73
CA SER A 8 -4.62 4.39 16.90
C SER A 8 -3.62 4.42 15.74
N ILE A 9 -3.86 5.23 14.70
CA ILE A 9 -2.93 5.37 13.57
C ILE A 9 -1.53 5.81 14.05
N SER A 10 -1.46 6.79 14.95
CA SER A 10 -0.18 7.27 15.50
C SER A 10 0.58 6.14 16.21
N LYS A 11 -0.13 5.33 17.01
CA LYS A 11 0.46 4.17 17.69
C LYS A 11 0.83 3.06 16.71
N LEU A 12 0.01 2.79 15.70
CA LEU A 12 0.33 1.82 14.65
C LEU A 12 1.63 2.19 13.93
N CYS A 13 1.82 3.45 13.53
CA CYS A 13 3.07 3.90 12.90
C CYS A 13 4.28 3.81 13.85
N GLN A 14 4.10 4.17 15.13
CA GLN A 14 5.16 4.05 16.14
C GLN A 14 5.57 2.59 16.36
N GLU A 15 4.60 1.69 16.50
CA GLU A 15 4.82 0.26 16.70
C GLU A 15 5.40 -0.40 15.45
N ALA A 16 5.00 0.02 14.25
CA ALA A 16 5.59 -0.43 12.99
C ALA A 16 7.10 -0.14 12.94
N HIS A 17 7.51 1.07 13.31
CA HIS A 17 8.92 1.46 13.37
C HIS A 17 9.73 0.63 14.38
N PHE A 18 9.19 0.44 15.60
CA PHE A 18 9.87 -0.35 16.62
C PHE A 18 9.94 -1.83 16.24
N PHE A 19 8.85 -2.38 15.71
CA PHE A 19 8.79 -3.76 15.25
C PHE A 19 9.77 -4.00 14.11
N ALA A 20 9.81 -3.13 13.10
CA ALA A 20 10.73 -3.23 11.98
C ALA A 20 12.20 -3.32 12.43
N LYS A 21 12.62 -2.46 13.38
CA LYS A 21 13.98 -2.48 13.93
C LYS A 21 14.29 -3.76 14.71
N ARG A 22 13.33 -4.28 15.46
CA ARG A 22 13.49 -5.52 16.24
C ARG A 22 13.54 -6.74 15.31
N GLU A 23 12.60 -6.82 14.38
CA GLU A 23 12.47 -7.93 13.44
C GLU A 23 13.68 -8.01 12.51
N SER A 24 14.29 -6.88 12.16
CA SER A 24 15.53 -6.82 11.37
C SER A 24 16.73 -7.53 11.99
N LYS A 25 16.67 -7.82 13.30
CA LYS A 25 17.73 -8.54 14.03
C LYS A 25 17.35 -9.99 14.33
N HIS A 26 16.13 -10.41 13.96
CA HIS A 26 15.62 -11.72 14.28
C HIS A 26 16.00 -12.74 13.21
N ASN A 27 16.58 -13.84 13.64
CA ASN A 27 16.86 -15.00 12.80
C ASN A 27 15.72 -16.00 12.97
N ALA A 28 14.99 -16.27 11.89
CA ALA A 28 13.85 -17.17 11.86
C ALA A 28 14.20 -18.45 11.10
N PRO A 29 14.31 -19.61 11.78
CA PRO A 29 14.47 -20.90 11.11
C PRO A 29 13.39 -21.17 10.06
N SER A 30 12.14 -20.78 10.34
CA SER A 30 10.99 -20.93 9.46
C SER A 30 11.07 -20.16 8.13
N LEU A 31 12.01 -19.22 8.01
CA LEU A 31 12.22 -18.44 6.79
C LEU A 31 13.38 -18.97 5.94
N PHE A 32 14.19 -19.89 6.43
CA PHE A 32 15.34 -20.39 5.68
C PHE A 32 14.90 -21.07 4.37
N GLY A 33 15.49 -20.68 3.23
CA GLY A 33 15.16 -21.21 1.91
C GLY A 33 13.82 -20.73 1.32
N VAL A 34 13.01 -19.98 2.08
CA VAL A 34 11.73 -19.44 1.57
C VAL A 34 12.00 -18.31 0.57
N THR A 35 11.59 -18.51 -0.68
CA THR A 35 11.69 -17.52 -1.77
C THR A 35 10.36 -16.94 -2.21
N ASP A 36 9.24 -17.58 -1.87
CA ASP A 36 7.90 -17.06 -2.14
C ASP A 36 7.62 -15.82 -1.27
N GLY A 37 7.55 -14.65 -1.91
CA GLY A 37 7.31 -13.39 -1.23
C GLY A 37 5.92 -13.33 -0.55
N LYS A 38 4.94 -14.11 -1.00
CA LYS A 38 3.64 -14.21 -0.33
C LYS A 38 3.76 -14.97 0.99
N ALA A 39 4.51 -16.07 1.03
CA ALA A 39 4.80 -16.80 2.25
C ALA A 39 5.56 -15.93 3.26
N VAL A 40 6.58 -15.19 2.80
CA VAL A 40 7.33 -14.24 3.65
C VAL A 40 6.42 -13.11 4.16
N GLY A 41 5.57 -12.55 3.29
CA GLY A 41 4.59 -11.53 3.65
C GLY A 41 3.64 -12.03 4.74
N THR A 42 3.00 -13.18 4.51
CA THR A 42 2.10 -13.82 5.48
C THR A 42 2.78 -14.03 6.84
N TYR A 43 4.02 -14.53 6.86
CA TYR A 43 4.79 -14.69 8.10
C TYR A 43 4.93 -13.37 8.86
N PHE A 44 5.37 -12.31 8.16
CA PHE A 44 5.60 -11.01 8.78
C PHE A 44 4.30 -10.39 9.28
N GLU A 45 3.23 -10.43 8.47
CA GLU A 45 1.92 -9.89 8.80
C GLU A 45 1.35 -10.54 10.07
N HIS A 46 1.40 -11.86 10.15
CA HIS A 46 0.97 -12.62 11.33
C HIS A 46 1.78 -12.23 12.57
N LYS A 47 3.11 -12.14 12.43
CA LYS A 47 4.00 -11.80 13.54
C LYS A 47 3.80 -10.38 14.05
N PHE A 48 3.60 -9.42 13.15
CA PHE A 48 3.31 -8.04 13.53
C PHE A 48 1.95 -7.90 14.21
N ARG A 49 0.92 -8.57 13.70
CA ARG A 49 -0.40 -8.61 14.32
C ARG A 49 -0.34 -9.18 15.74
N ASN A 50 0.34 -10.30 15.94
CA ASN A 50 0.52 -10.90 17.27
C ASN A 50 1.24 -9.95 18.22
N TYR A 51 2.29 -9.28 17.75
CA TYR A 51 2.99 -8.26 18.52
C TYR A 51 2.08 -7.09 18.95
N LEU A 52 1.18 -6.64 18.08
CA LEU A 52 0.20 -5.61 18.44
C LEU A 52 -0.84 -6.14 19.41
N TYR A 53 -1.30 -7.39 19.25
CA TYR A 53 -2.30 -8.01 20.11
C TYR A 53 -1.85 -8.14 21.56
N GLU A 54 -0.56 -8.32 21.80
CA GLU A 54 -0.02 -8.34 23.17
C GLU A 54 -0.24 -7.01 23.90
N LYS A 55 -0.29 -5.89 23.17
CA LYS A 55 -0.24 -4.53 23.72
C LYS A 55 -1.54 -3.74 23.59
N TYR A 56 -2.31 -3.97 22.54
CA TYR A 56 -3.46 -3.15 22.17
C TYR A 56 -4.72 -3.99 22.02
N ASP A 57 -5.86 -3.34 22.24
CA ASP A 57 -7.17 -3.82 21.86
C ASP A 57 -7.50 -3.31 20.44
N PHE A 58 -7.63 -4.23 19.49
CA PHE A 58 -8.06 -3.95 18.12
C PHE A 58 -8.61 -5.23 17.48
N THR A 59 -9.45 -5.08 16.47
CA THR A 59 -9.93 -6.21 15.66
C THR A 59 -9.11 -6.29 14.38
N ALA A 60 -8.38 -7.39 14.20
CA ALA A 60 -7.75 -7.69 12.91
C ALA A 60 -8.83 -7.97 11.85
N GLY A 61 -8.64 -7.43 10.65
CA GLY A 61 -9.48 -7.79 9.50
C GLY A 61 -9.23 -9.21 9.03
N SER A 62 -10.22 -9.77 8.34
CA SER A 62 -10.11 -11.07 7.70
C SER A 62 -9.59 -10.92 6.27
N SER A 63 -9.02 -11.99 5.72
CA SER A 63 -8.65 -12.05 4.29
C SER A 63 -9.84 -11.77 3.37
N ALA A 64 -11.08 -12.04 3.81
CA ALA A 64 -12.30 -11.74 3.09
C ALA A 64 -12.66 -10.23 3.08
N SER A 65 -12.28 -9.49 4.12
CA SER A 65 -12.50 -8.03 4.21
C SER A 65 -11.49 -7.20 3.42
N GLY A 66 -10.33 -7.79 3.08
CA GLY A 66 -9.29 -7.15 2.26
C GLY A 66 -8.55 -5.97 2.92
N ILE A 67 -8.78 -5.70 4.21
CA ILE A 67 -8.11 -4.62 4.97
C ILE A 67 -7.62 -5.19 6.31
N ASP A 68 -6.32 -5.07 6.60
CA ASP A 68 -5.74 -5.62 7.83
C ASP A 68 -6.23 -4.99 9.14
N PHE A 69 -6.47 -3.68 9.15
CA PHE A 69 -6.91 -2.92 10.33
C PHE A 69 -8.21 -2.14 10.00
N PRO A 70 -9.37 -2.80 9.96
CA PRO A 70 -10.63 -2.18 9.54
C PRO A 70 -11.03 -0.96 10.36
N GLN A 71 -10.84 -1.00 11.69
CA GLN A 71 -11.15 0.11 12.59
C GLN A 71 -10.31 1.37 12.32
N LEU A 72 -9.14 1.20 11.71
CA LEU A 72 -8.25 2.31 11.33
C LEU A 72 -8.33 2.63 9.84
N ASN A 73 -9.05 1.83 9.06
CA ASN A 73 -9.08 1.87 7.60
C ASN A 73 -7.66 1.86 7.01
N VAL A 74 -6.83 0.93 7.52
CA VAL A 74 -5.43 0.72 7.09
C VAL A 74 -5.25 -0.71 6.64
N ASP A 75 -4.71 -0.89 5.45
CA ASP A 75 -4.28 -2.18 4.93
C ASP A 75 -2.74 -2.29 5.03
N MET A 76 -2.24 -3.46 5.41
CA MET A 76 -0.80 -3.69 5.54
C MET A 76 -0.27 -4.41 4.30
N LYS A 77 0.93 -4.04 3.88
CA LYS A 77 1.58 -4.63 2.72
C LYS A 77 3.04 -4.89 3.04
N VAL A 78 3.50 -6.11 2.76
CA VAL A 78 4.88 -6.51 3.00
C VAL A 78 5.49 -6.94 1.68
N THR A 79 6.57 -6.30 1.27
CA THR A 79 7.14 -6.48 -0.07
C THR A 79 8.67 -6.53 -0.04
N SER A 80 9.24 -7.34 -0.94
CA SER A 80 10.69 -7.47 -1.09
C SER A 80 11.24 -6.34 -1.94
N ILE A 81 12.40 -5.80 -1.57
CA ILE A 81 13.13 -4.82 -2.39
C ILE A 81 13.65 -5.45 -3.70
N LYS A 82 13.95 -6.75 -3.71
CA LYS A 82 14.50 -7.46 -4.89
C LYS A 82 13.41 -7.89 -5.86
N GLN A 83 12.27 -8.31 -5.31
CA GLN A 83 11.13 -8.79 -6.07
C GLN A 83 9.86 -8.21 -5.46
N PRO A 84 9.51 -6.97 -5.82
CA PRO A 84 8.30 -6.34 -5.33
C PRO A 84 7.10 -7.24 -5.59
N GLN A 85 6.39 -7.61 -4.54
CA GLN A 85 5.17 -8.39 -4.66
C GLN A 85 4.11 -7.54 -5.37
N SER A 86 3.45 -8.10 -6.38
CA SER A 86 2.23 -7.50 -6.91
C SER A 86 1.17 -7.60 -5.82
N SER A 87 0.83 -6.47 -5.22
CA SER A 87 -0.15 -6.47 -4.14
C SER A 87 -1.24 -5.46 -4.46
N CYS A 88 -2.49 -5.89 -4.22
CA CYS A 88 -3.78 -5.25 -4.51
C CYS A 88 -3.95 -4.66 -5.93
N PRO A 89 -4.68 -5.35 -6.84
CA PRO A 89 -5.07 -4.72 -8.09
C PRO A 89 -6.04 -3.60 -7.73
N TYR A 90 -5.63 -2.37 -8.03
CA TYR A 90 -6.59 -1.31 -8.24
C TYR A 90 -7.68 -1.85 -9.17
N LYS A 91 -8.93 -1.54 -8.87
CA LYS A 91 -10.06 -2.15 -9.57
C LYS A 91 -10.52 -1.33 -10.78
N SER A 92 -10.09 -0.07 -10.87
CA SER A 92 -10.47 0.84 -11.94
C SER A 92 -9.47 1.98 -12.07
N ALA A 93 -9.50 2.66 -13.22
CA ALA A 93 -8.78 3.91 -13.42
C ALA A 93 -9.20 5.00 -12.42
N ARG A 94 -10.48 5.00 -11.99
CA ARG A 94 -10.94 5.87 -10.90
C ARG A 94 -10.09 5.70 -9.64
N GLN A 95 -9.83 4.46 -9.19
CA GLN A 95 -8.97 4.24 -8.03
C GLN A 95 -7.53 4.65 -8.31
N LYS A 96 -7.04 4.46 -9.54
CA LYS A 96 -5.70 4.94 -9.94
C LYS A 96 -5.58 6.46 -9.77
N ILE A 97 -6.65 7.22 -10.01
CA ILE A 97 -6.64 8.68 -9.91
C ILE A 97 -6.94 9.16 -8.49
N PHE A 98 -8.04 8.70 -7.89
CA PHE A 98 -8.54 9.21 -6.60
C PHE A 98 -8.05 8.42 -5.37
N GLY A 99 -7.39 7.28 -5.59
CA GLY A 99 -6.89 6.40 -4.54
C GLY A 99 -7.84 5.26 -4.16
N LEU A 100 -7.40 4.46 -3.19
CA LEU A 100 -8.02 3.21 -2.75
C LEU A 100 -9.21 3.40 -1.79
N GLY A 101 -9.32 4.58 -1.17
CA GLY A 101 -10.29 4.85 -0.11
C GLY A 101 -9.86 4.40 1.30
N TYR A 102 -8.69 3.77 1.43
CA TYR A 102 -8.06 3.37 2.68
C TYR A 102 -6.56 3.68 2.67
N SER A 103 -5.92 3.72 3.84
CA SER A 103 -4.49 4.00 3.97
C SER A 103 -3.67 2.71 3.85
N LEU A 104 -2.40 2.83 3.47
CA LEU A 104 -1.47 1.70 3.40
C LEU A 104 -0.38 1.84 4.46
N LEU A 105 -0.08 0.74 5.16
CA LEU A 105 1.15 0.57 5.93
C LEU A 105 2.04 -0.43 5.20
N VAL A 106 3.14 0.06 4.61
CA VAL A 106 4.00 -0.76 3.76
C VAL A 106 5.35 -1.02 4.42
N PHE A 107 5.73 -2.29 4.49
CA PHE A 107 7.05 -2.74 4.91
C PHE A 107 7.85 -3.23 3.71
N VAL A 108 9.02 -2.66 3.51
CA VAL A 108 9.97 -3.08 2.47
C VAL A 108 11.11 -3.83 3.12
N TYR A 109 11.31 -5.08 2.74
CA TYR A 109 12.32 -5.95 3.32
C TYR A 109 13.37 -6.39 2.29
N GLU A 110 14.56 -6.68 2.79
CA GLU A 110 15.53 -7.53 2.14
C GLU A 110 15.66 -8.83 2.94
N LYS A 111 15.53 -9.98 2.26
CA LYS A 111 15.72 -11.28 2.88
C LYS A 111 17.13 -11.81 2.62
N THR A 112 17.75 -12.35 3.65
CA THR A 112 19.01 -13.08 3.58
C THR A 112 18.90 -14.40 4.33
N ASP A 113 19.60 -15.43 3.86
CA ASP A 113 19.65 -16.73 4.52
C ASP A 113 21.05 -16.98 5.07
N ASN A 114 21.09 -17.60 6.25
CA ASN A 114 22.31 -18.07 6.89
C ASN A 114 22.39 -19.59 6.79
N GLU A 115 23.28 -20.09 5.93
CA GLU A 115 23.47 -21.52 5.69
C GLU A 115 23.94 -22.31 6.92
N LYS A 116 24.80 -21.71 7.74
CA LYS A 116 25.39 -22.38 8.92
C LYS A 116 24.34 -22.67 9.98
N PHE A 117 23.44 -21.71 10.23
CA PHE A 117 22.42 -21.83 11.27
C PHE A 117 21.05 -22.23 10.73
N LYS A 118 20.91 -22.38 9.41
CA LYS A 118 19.64 -22.69 8.71
C LYS A 118 18.52 -21.74 9.15
N THR A 119 18.80 -20.43 9.10
CA THR A 119 17.85 -19.37 9.44
C THR A 119 17.73 -18.34 8.34
N GLY A 120 16.53 -17.82 8.10
CA GLY A 120 16.31 -16.62 7.30
C GLY A 120 16.16 -15.37 8.17
N GLN A 121 16.62 -14.23 7.67
CA GLN A 121 16.49 -12.92 8.31
C GLN A 121 15.83 -11.94 7.34
N LEU A 122 14.92 -11.11 7.87
CA LEU A 122 14.27 -10.03 7.13
C LEU A 122 14.82 -8.69 7.61
N LYS A 123 15.75 -8.11 6.86
CA LYS A 123 16.20 -6.73 7.10
C LYS A 123 15.12 -5.78 6.60
N ILE A 124 14.42 -5.11 7.51
CA ILE A 124 13.37 -4.15 7.14
C ILE A 124 14.03 -2.82 6.82
N LEU A 125 13.98 -2.43 5.55
CA LEU A 125 14.61 -1.23 5.02
C LEU A 125 13.72 -0.01 5.25
N HIS A 126 12.40 -0.17 5.03
CA HIS A 126 11.43 0.90 5.15
C HIS A 126 10.13 0.44 5.81
N SER A 127 9.53 1.34 6.59
CA SER A 127 8.14 1.25 7.09
C SER A 127 7.43 2.55 6.74
N ILE A 128 6.59 2.51 5.70
CA ILE A 128 6.00 3.69 5.06
C ILE A 128 4.50 3.71 5.35
N PHE A 129 3.97 4.85 5.79
CA PHE A 129 2.54 5.05 5.95
C PHE A 129 2.02 6.00 4.88
N VAL A 130 1.18 5.49 3.97
CA VAL A 130 0.54 6.26 2.91
C VAL A 130 -0.90 6.52 3.31
N LYS A 131 -1.22 7.79 3.58
CA LYS A 131 -2.59 8.21 3.92
C LYS A 131 -3.54 7.92 2.75
N LYS A 132 -4.81 7.62 3.05
CA LYS A 132 -5.82 7.31 2.03
C LYS A 132 -5.90 8.36 0.91
N GLU A 133 -5.74 9.65 1.24
CA GLU A 133 -5.77 10.78 0.30
C GLU A 133 -4.56 10.81 -0.66
N LYS A 134 -3.55 9.98 -0.41
CA LYS A 134 -2.30 9.89 -1.16
C LYS A 134 -2.12 8.55 -1.89
N THR A 135 -3.13 7.69 -1.86
CA THR A 135 -3.08 6.38 -2.52
C THR A 135 -3.36 6.43 -4.03
N GLY A 136 -3.43 7.61 -4.66
CA GLY A 136 -3.47 7.74 -6.12
C GLY A 136 -2.09 7.59 -6.78
N ASP A 137 -2.08 7.44 -8.09
CA ASP A 137 -0.87 7.42 -8.92
C ASP A 137 -0.25 8.82 -9.01
N PHE A 138 1.00 8.95 -8.59
CA PHE A 138 1.70 10.24 -8.55
C PHE A 138 1.80 10.90 -9.93
N GLN A 139 2.16 10.15 -10.97
CA GLN A 139 2.37 10.69 -12.31
C GLN A 139 1.05 11.12 -12.96
N THR A 140 0.03 10.26 -12.91
CA THR A 140 -1.30 10.55 -13.44
C THR A 140 -1.96 11.72 -12.72
N THR A 141 -1.94 11.75 -11.38
CA THR A 141 -2.54 12.87 -10.63
C THR A 141 -1.78 14.19 -10.86
N THR A 142 -0.46 14.16 -11.00
CA THR A 142 0.33 15.35 -11.34
C THR A 142 0.00 15.88 -12.74
N GLY A 143 -0.11 14.99 -13.74
CA GLY A 143 -0.47 15.37 -15.11
C GLY A 143 -1.88 15.97 -15.19
N LEU A 144 -2.86 15.32 -14.55
CA LEU A 144 -4.24 15.81 -14.49
C LEU A 144 -4.34 17.20 -13.83
N ARG A 145 -3.61 17.42 -12.73
CA ARG A 145 -3.59 18.74 -12.08
C ARG A 145 -3.00 19.81 -12.98
N LYS A 146 -1.90 19.52 -13.70
CA LYS A 146 -1.30 20.47 -14.64
C LYS A 146 -2.28 20.89 -15.74
N ILE A 147 -3.09 19.95 -16.25
CA ILE A 147 -4.11 20.27 -17.26
C ILE A 147 -5.13 21.25 -16.69
N VAL A 148 -5.68 20.96 -15.51
CA VAL A 148 -6.66 21.85 -14.86
C VAL A 148 -6.05 23.21 -14.48
N GLU A 149 -4.82 23.23 -13.96
CA GLU A 149 -4.09 24.45 -13.61
C GLU A 149 -3.81 25.35 -14.82
N ASN A 150 -3.73 24.76 -16.03
CA ASN A 150 -3.57 25.47 -17.29
C ASN A 150 -4.91 25.76 -18.00
N ASN A 151 -6.04 25.72 -17.28
CA ASN A 151 -7.39 25.95 -17.81
C ASN A 151 -7.80 24.95 -18.92
N GLY A 152 -7.23 23.74 -18.91
CA GLY A 152 -7.61 22.66 -19.83
C GLY A 152 -9.06 22.24 -19.62
N ASN A 153 -9.70 21.82 -20.72
CA ASN A 153 -11.11 21.43 -20.75
C ASN A 153 -11.27 19.90 -20.64
N THR A 154 -12.51 19.42 -20.77
CA THR A 154 -12.82 17.98 -20.72
C THR A 154 -12.07 17.18 -21.80
N ASP A 155 -11.94 17.72 -23.02
CA ASP A 155 -11.26 17.06 -24.13
C ASP A 155 -9.76 16.88 -23.86
N ASP A 156 -9.11 17.88 -23.25
CA ASP A 156 -7.70 17.79 -22.83
C ASP A 156 -7.49 16.68 -21.80
N ILE A 157 -8.43 16.53 -20.86
CA ILE A 157 -8.38 15.46 -19.86
C ILE A 157 -8.59 14.10 -20.53
N ILE A 158 -9.57 13.95 -21.43
CA ILE A 158 -9.82 12.69 -22.15
C ILE A 158 -8.60 12.31 -22.99
N ALA A 159 -8.01 13.26 -23.71
CA ALA A 159 -6.78 13.05 -24.47
C ALA A 159 -5.65 12.53 -23.57
N PHE A 160 -5.48 13.10 -22.37
CA PHE A 160 -4.52 12.63 -21.39
C PHE A 160 -4.82 11.22 -20.87
N LEU A 161 -6.07 10.89 -20.55
CA LEU A 161 -6.46 9.55 -20.10
C LEU A 161 -6.13 8.49 -21.16
N ASN A 162 -6.38 8.82 -22.44
CA ASN A 162 -6.10 7.97 -23.60
C ASN A 162 -4.60 7.84 -23.87
N GLU A 163 -3.84 8.94 -23.84
CA GLU A 163 -2.37 8.92 -24.00
C GLU A 163 -1.70 8.04 -22.93
N ARG A 164 -2.22 8.11 -21.69
CA ARG A 164 -1.75 7.28 -20.58
C ARG A 164 -2.24 5.84 -20.66
N MET A 165 -3.06 5.49 -21.65
CA MET A 165 -3.70 4.20 -21.86
C MET A 165 -4.36 3.70 -20.57
N LEU A 166 -5.10 4.58 -19.88
CA LEU A 166 -5.85 4.14 -18.71
C LEU A 166 -6.94 3.16 -19.14
N PRO A 167 -7.19 2.08 -18.38
CA PRO A 167 -8.21 1.10 -18.73
C PRO A 167 -9.60 1.66 -18.40
N VAL A 168 -10.10 2.56 -19.27
CA VAL A 168 -11.43 3.17 -19.24
C VAL A 168 -12.08 3.04 -20.60
N ASP A 169 -13.39 2.87 -20.64
CA ASP A 169 -14.17 3.03 -21.87
C ASP A 169 -14.51 4.52 -22.11
N ASP A 170 -15.01 4.85 -23.30
CA ASP A 170 -15.31 6.23 -23.69
C ASP A 170 -16.33 6.90 -22.76
N ILE A 171 -17.30 6.15 -22.24
CA ILE A 171 -18.35 6.66 -21.36
C ILE A 171 -17.78 6.94 -19.96
N GLU A 172 -16.93 6.06 -19.43
CA GLU A 172 -16.23 6.26 -18.17
C GLU A 172 -15.22 7.41 -18.28
N ALA A 173 -14.49 7.52 -19.39
CA ALA A 173 -13.55 8.59 -19.66
C ALA A 173 -14.22 9.96 -19.65
N GLU A 174 -15.35 10.12 -20.34
CA GLU A 174 -16.16 11.35 -20.36
C GLU A 174 -16.62 11.73 -18.95
N LYS A 175 -17.18 10.77 -18.20
CA LYS A 175 -17.64 11.01 -16.81
C LYS A 175 -16.49 11.41 -15.89
N LEU A 176 -15.35 10.73 -15.98
CA LEU A 176 -14.16 11.04 -15.21
C LEU A 176 -13.64 12.44 -15.55
N ALA A 177 -13.56 12.78 -16.83
CA ALA A 177 -13.07 14.09 -17.26
C ALA A 177 -13.96 15.23 -16.74
N GLN A 178 -15.29 15.09 -16.85
CA GLN A 178 -16.22 16.07 -16.29
C GLN A 178 -16.09 16.23 -14.77
N GLU A 179 -15.84 15.14 -14.04
CA GLU A 179 -15.59 15.19 -12.60
C GLU A 179 -14.25 15.86 -12.28
N LEU A 180 -13.18 15.53 -13.02
CA LEU A 180 -11.83 16.02 -12.78
C LEU A 180 -11.70 17.53 -13.02
N THR A 181 -12.45 18.10 -13.96
CA THR A 181 -12.54 19.56 -14.16
C THR A 181 -13.13 20.27 -12.94
N LYS A 182 -14.11 19.63 -12.26
CA LYS A 182 -14.80 20.21 -11.09
C LYS A 182 -14.10 19.91 -9.78
N ASN A 183 -13.48 18.74 -9.69
CA ASN A 183 -12.87 18.20 -8.49
C ASN A 183 -11.51 17.55 -8.82
N PRO A 184 -10.46 18.38 -9.00
CA PRO A 184 -9.14 17.87 -9.33
C PRO A 184 -8.58 16.99 -8.22
N PRO A 185 -7.89 15.88 -8.55
CA PRO A 185 -7.42 14.94 -7.55
C PRO A 185 -6.30 15.56 -6.69
N GLY A 186 -6.14 15.05 -5.48
CA GLY A 186 -4.93 15.28 -4.71
C GLY A 186 -3.73 14.60 -5.37
N ILE A 187 -2.54 15.20 -5.25
CA ILE A 187 -1.31 14.55 -5.72
C ILE A 187 -1.09 13.25 -4.95
N GLY A 188 -1.09 12.14 -5.68
CA GLY A 188 -0.84 10.79 -5.17
C GLY A 188 0.61 10.57 -4.74
N TYR A 189 0.91 9.37 -4.26
CA TYR A 189 2.25 8.97 -3.80
C TYR A 189 2.72 7.67 -4.47
N LEU A 190 1.80 6.83 -4.95
CA LEU A 190 2.13 5.51 -5.47
C LEU A 190 2.44 5.58 -6.96
N THR A 191 3.15 4.58 -7.48
CA THR A 191 3.26 4.35 -8.92
C THR A 191 2.37 3.18 -9.29
N ILE A 192 1.40 3.37 -10.16
CA ILE A 192 0.38 2.38 -10.52
C ILE A 192 0.50 2.07 -12.01
N SER A 193 0.72 0.80 -12.34
CA SER A 193 0.77 0.34 -13.74
C SER A 193 -0.62 0.36 -14.39
N ASN A 194 -0.70 0.17 -15.71
CA ASN A 194 -1.99 0.04 -16.40
C ASN A 194 -2.63 -1.34 -16.21
N ALA A 195 -1.85 -2.34 -15.78
CA ALA A 195 -2.36 -3.57 -15.20
C ALA A 195 -2.91 -3.37 -13.77
N LEU A 196 -3.02 -2.12 -13.33
CA LEU A 196 -3.59 -1.71 -12.04
C LEU A 196 -2.84 -2.27 -10.82
N GLN A 197 -1.54 -2.56 -10.99
CA GLN A 197 -0.66 -2.98 -9.91
C GLN A 197 0.17 -1.79 -9.43
N TRP A 198 0.21 -1.56 -8.12
CA TRP A 198 1.06 -0.51 -7.57
C TRP A 198 2.47 -0.99 -7.24
N ARG A 199 3.40 -0.05 -7.25
CA ARG A 199 4.79 -0.16 -6.82
C ARG A 199 5.13 1.05 -5.95
N LEU A 200 6.03 0.84 -4.98
CA LEU A 200 6.67 1.92 -4.22
C LEU A 200 7.92 2.40 -4.92
#